data_AF-T0YR91-F1
#
_entry.id   AF-T0YR91-F1
#
_cell.length_a   1.000
_cell.length_b   1.000
_cell.length_c   1.000
_cell.angle_alpha   90.00
_cell.angle_beta   90.00
_cell.angle_gamma   90.00
#
_symmetry.space_group_name_H-M   'P 1'
#
loop_
_entity.id
_entity.type
_entity.pdbx_description
1 polymer ?
#
loop_
_entity_poly.entity_id
_entity_poly.type
_entity_poly.pdbx_seq_one_letter_code
_entity_poly.pdbx_strand_id
1 'polypeptide(L)'
;MGVKKENADKILSGMAAGKIKSYKVGELLGSEEKAAVVRREYLAKKYGVKLHHVSKTITDYEDAKDRNIENMIGSAQVPLSYIEVNIEGEGLTGTSPIYLATTEGKLIAGLTRGAEAINESGCAHTTILKNAMTRSVIIGAESASAAKQISSLCESNETFVLFKNEWSKSTKHGKLLGVSTYVISKLVFIVYSADP
;
A
#
# COMPACT_ATOMS: atom_id res chain seq x y z
N MET A 1 -3.37 -28.58 12.58
CA MET A 1 -4.52 -28.80 13.50
C MET A 1 -5.81 -28.44 12.79
N GLY A 2 -6.58 -29.44 12.35
CA GLY A 2 -7.71 -29.26 11.45
C GLY A 2 -8.90 -28.52 12.08
N VAL A 3 -9.59 -27.73 11.27
CA VAL A 3 -10.96 -27.28 11.57
C VAL A 3 -11.81 -28.54 11.76
N LYS A 4 -12.68 -28.57 12.78
CA LYS A 4 -13.69 -29.64 12.86
C LYS A 4 -14.53 -29.60 11.58
N LYS A 5 -14.48 -30.68 10.79
CA LYS A 5 -15.08 -30.76 9.44
C LYS A 5 -16.53 -30.27 9.39
N GLU A 6 -17.32 -30.62 10.41
CA GLU A 6 -18.72 -30.21 10.58
C GLU A 6 -18.92 -28.68 10.61
N ASN A 7 -18.01 -27.94 11.25
CA ASN A 7 -18.09 -26.48 11.32
C ASN A 7 -17.74 -25.84 9.97
N ALA A 8 -16.74 -26.40 9.25
CA ALA A 8 -16.36 -25.92 7.93
C ALA A 8 -17.49 -26.13 6.91
N ASP A 9 -18.13 -27.31 6.90
CA ASP A 9 -19.22 -27.63 5.98
C ASP A 9 -20.47 -26.74 6.21
N LYS A 10 -20.79 -26.43 7.48
CA LYS A 10 -21.86 -25.49 7.82
C LYS A 10 -21.55 -24.08 7.31
N ILE A 11 -20.31 -23.61 7.48
CA ILE A 11 -19.88 -22.29 7.00
C ILE A 11 -19.94 -22.23 5.47
N LEU A 12 -19.41 -23.24 4.78
CA LEU A 12 -19.44 -23.33 3.31
C LEU A 12 -20.87 -23.28 2.77
N SER A 13 -21.78 -24.03 3.37
CA SER A 13 -23.20 -24.04 2.99
C SER A 13 -23.85 -22.67 3.24
N GLY A 14 -23.52 -22.02 4.37
CA GLY A 14 -23.97 -20.67 4.68
C GLY A 14 -23.43 -19.61 3.71
N MET A 15 -22.19 -19.76 3.24
CA MET A 15 -21.59 -18.89 2.21
C MET A 15 -22.24 -19.11 0.84
N ALA A 16 -22.54 -20.36 0.47
CA ALA A 16 -23.24 -20.69 -0.78
C ALA A 16 -24.65 -20.10 -0.80
N ALA A 17 -25.36 -20.15 0.34
CA ALA A 17 -26.68 -19.54 0.51
C ALA A 17 -26.64 -18.01 0.72
N GLY A 18 -25.47 -17.37 0.74
CA GLY A 18 -25.31 -15.93 0.95
C GLY A 18 -25.56 -15.43 2.39
N LYS A 19 -25.83 -16.36 3.33
CA LYS A 19 -26.10 -16.08 4.75
C LYS A 19 -24.83 -15.72 5.54
N ILE A 20 -23.68 -16.26 5.14
CA ILE A 20 -22.37 -15.94 5.72
C ILE A 20 -21.53 -15.19 4.70
N LYS A 21 -21.03 -14.00 5.07
CA LYS A 21 -20.12 -13.21 4.24
C LYS A 21 -18.68 -13.67 4.48
N SER A 22 -17.87 -13.68 3.42
CA SER A 22 -16.48 -14.17 3.44
C SER A 22 -15.60 -13.54 4.53
N TYR A 23 -15.79 -12.25 4.81
CA TYR A 23 -14.95 -11.52 5.77
C TYR A 23 -15.24 -11.93 7.21
N LYS A 24 -16.43 -12.46 7.52
CA LYS A 24 -16.80 -12.95 8.86
C LYS A 24 -16.23 -14.34 9.18
N VAL A 25 -15.69 -15.04 8.20
CA VAL A 25 -15.25 -16.44 8.38
C VAL A 25 -14.07 -16.53 9.35
N GLY A 26 -13.14 -15.57 9.33
CA GLY A 26 -12.02 -15.49 10.27
C GLY A 26 -12.50 -15.41 11.72
N GLU A 27 -13.45 -14.51 11.98
CA GLU A 27 -14.09 -14.34 13.29
C GLU A 27 -14.81 -15.62 13.75
N LEU A 28 -15.63 -16.22 12.87
CA LEU A 28 -16.38 -17.45 13.19
C LEU A 28 -15.48 -18.66 13.50
N LEU A 29 -14.28 -18.71 12.93
CA LEU A 29 -13.33 -19.80 13.11
C LEU A 29 -12.24 -19.50 14.14
N GLY A 30 -12.13 -18.25 14.60
CA GLY A 30 -11.06 -17.78 15.48
C GLY A 30 -9.66 -17.93 14.88
N SER A 31 -9.55 -17.98 13.55
CA SER A 31 -8.27 -18.11 12.83
C SER A 31 -8.43 -17.76 11.37
N GLU A 32 -7.58 -16.84 10.90
CA GLU A 32 -7.54 -16.42 9.51
C GLU A 32 -6.91 -17.50 8.60
N GLU A 33 -5.95 -18.27 9.10
CA GLU A 33 -5.39 -19.41 8.35
C GLU A 33 -6.50 -20.43 7.99
N LYS A 34 -7.32 -20.80 8.98
CA LYS A 34 -8.47 -21.70 8.79
C LYS A 34 -9.52 -21.08 7.88
N ALA A 35 -9.77 -19.79 8.01
CA ALA A 35 -10.70 -19.07 7.14
C ALA A 35 -10.23 -19.04 5.69
N ALA A 36 -8.94 -18.85 5.44
CA ALA A 36 -8.37 -18.89 4.10
C ALA A 36 -8.58 -20.25 3.43
N VAL A 37 -8.46 -21.37 4.17
CA VAL A 37 -8.80 -22.71 3.67
C VAL A 37 -10.26 -22.78 3.24
N VAL A 38 -11.19 -22.37 4.11
CA VAL A 38 -12.63 -22.39 3.82
C VAL A 38 -13.00 -21.49 2.65
N ARG A 39 -12.40 -20.29 2.56
CA ARG A 39 -12.61 -19.38 1.44
C ARG A 39 -12.12 -19.99 0.12
N ARG A 40 -10.94 -20.62 0.11
CA ARG A 40 -10.44 -21.34 -1.08
C ARG A 40 -11.37 -22.49 -1.48
N GLU A 41 -11.85 -23.29 -0.53
CA GLU A 41 -12.78 -24.38 -0.81
C GLU A 41 -14.12 -23.87 -1.37
N TYR A 42 -14.64 -22.77 -0.81
CA TYR A 42 -15.82 -22.10 -1.34
C TYR A 42 -15.62 -21.66 -2.79
N LEU A 43 -14.50 -20.99 -3.10
CA LEU A 43 -14.17 -20.56 -4.45
C LEU A 43 -14.01 -21.74 -5.42
N ALA A 44 -13.33 -22.80 -4.99
CA ALA A 44 -13.14 -24.01 -5.79
C ALA A 44 -14.48 -24.67 -6.14
N LYS A 45 -15.40 -24.79 -5.16
CA LYS A 45 -16.75 -25.35 -5.38
C LYS A 45 -17.62 -24.44 -6.24
N LYS A 46 -17.58 -23.13 -6.02
CA LYS A 46 -18.44 -22.16 -6.71
C LYS A 46 -18.04 -21.93 -8.16
N TYR A 47 -16.74 -21.87 -8.43
CA TYR A 47 -16.21 -21.48 -9.75
C TYR A 47 -15.46 -22.60 -10.48
N GLY A 48 -15.33 -23.79 -9.88
CA GLY A 48 -14.60 -24.90 -10.50
C GLY A 48 -13.09 -24.67 -10.64
N VAL A 49 -12.51 -23.80 -9.82
CA VAL A 49 -11.09 -23.40 -9.91
C VAL A 49 -10.19 -24.20 -8.96
N LYS A 50 -8.91 -24.35 -9.31
CA LYS A 50 -7.88 -24.95 -8.46
C LYS A 50 -6.95 -23.87 -7.92
N LEU A 51 -6.75 -23.83 -6.60
CA LEU A 51 -5.99 -22.80 -5.89
C LEU A 51 -4.76 -23.36 -5.15
N HIS A 52 -4.18 -24.45 -5.67
CA HIS A 52 -3.13 -25.21 -4.98
C HIS A 52 -1.81 -24.47 -4.83
N HIS A 53 -1.45 -23.58 -5.76
CA HIS A 53 -0.26 -22.73 -5.63
C HIS A 53 -0.51 -21.53 -4.71
N VAL A 54 -1.72 -20.96 -4.75
CA VAL A 54 -2.11 -19.81 -3.91
C VAL A 54 -2.04 -20.15 -2.43
N SER A 55 -2.42 -21.38 -2.06
CA SER A 55 -2.34 -21.85 -0.66
C SER A 55 -0.92 -22.06 -0.15
N LYS A 56 0.07 -22.19 -1.03
CA LYS A 56 1.48 -22.40 -0.67
C LYS A 56 2.15 -21.05 -0.51
N THR A 57 1.97 -20.46 0.67
CA THR A 57 2.57 -19.18 1.02
C THR A 57 3.34 -19.29 2.33
N ILE A 58 4.39 -18.48 2.45
CA ILE A 58 5.15 -18.27 3.68
C ILE A 58 4.59 -17.10 4.51
N THR A 59 3.63 -16.34 3.96
CA THR A 59 2.98 -15.22 4.66
C THR A 59 2.22 -15.74 5.87
N ASP A 60 2.46 -15.12 7.03
CA ASP A 60 1.67 -15.36 8.23
C ASP A 60 0.27 -14.74 8.05
N TYR A 61 -0.76 -15.59 8.09
CA TYR A 61 -2.15 -15.17 7.90
C TYR A 61 -2.66 -14.32 9.07
N GLU A 62 -2.19 -14.57 10.29
CA GLU A 62 -2.66 -13.85 11.46
C GLU A 62 -2.03 -12.46 11.55
N ASP A 63 -0.77 -12.31 11.13
CA ASP A 63 -0.12 -11.00 11.04
C ASP A 63 -0.74 -10.15 9.91
N ALA A 64 -1.00 -10.76 8.75
CA ALA A 64 -1.47 -10.04 7.57
C ALA A 64 -2.92 -9.53 7.69
N LYS A 65 -3.78 -10.18 8.49
CA LYS A 65 -5.24 -9.94 8.50
C LYS A 65 -5.63 -8.53 8.99
N ASP A 66 -4.84 -7.95 9.89
CA ASP A 66 -5.21 -6.71 10.58
C ASP A 66 -4.65 -5.47 9.88
N ARG A 67 -3.65 -5.63 9.00
CA ARG A 67 -2.88 -4.51 8.45
C ARG A 67 -2.70 -4.55 6.94
N ASN A 68 -2.75 -5.74 6.32
CA ASN A 68 -2.28 -5.91 4.95
C ASN A 68 -3.37 -6.37 3.98
N ILE A 69 -4.28 -7.27 4.40
CA ILE A 69 -5.25 -7.86 3.49
C ILE A 69 -6.51 -8.37 4.20
N GLU A 70 -7.68 -8.13 3.62
CA GLU A 70 -8.93 -8.75 4.02
C GLU A 70 -9.29 -9.95 3.13
N ASN A 71 -10.11 -10.87 3.64
CA ASN A 71 -10.57 -12.06 2.90
C ASN A 71 -9.41 -12.91 2.35
N MET A 72 -8.31 -13.03 3.10
CA MET A 72 -7.12 -13.69 2.62
C MET A 72 -7.41 -15.12 2.16
N ILE A 73 -6.85 -15.50 1.00
CA ILE A 73 -6.90 -16.86 0.45
C ILE A 73 -5.51 -17.45 0.20
N GLY A 74 -4.45 -16.72 0.52
CA GLY A 74 -3.06 -17.09 0.25
C GLY A 74 -2.29 -15.90 -0.34
N SER A 75 -1.22 -16.17 -1.10
CA SER A 75 -0.37 -15.11 -1.66
C SER A 75 -0.01 -15.39 -3.12
N ALA A 76 0.23 -14.33 -3.88
CA ALA A 76 0.91 -14.42 -5.16
C ALA A 76 2.43 -14.51 -4.93
N GLN A 77 3.12 -15.27 -5.77
CA GLN A 77 4.59 -15.39 -5.75
C GLN A 77 5.14 -14.62 -6.95
N VAL A 78 6.06 -13.68 -6.70
CA VAL A 78 6.71 -12.89 -7.76
C VAL A 78 8.20 -13.28 -7.78
N PRO A 79 8.77 -13.62 -8.95
CA PRO A 79 10.20 -13.89 -9.06
C PRO A 79 11.01 -12.69 -8.55
N LEU A 80 12.06 -12.98 -7.78
CA LEU A 80 12.95 -11.99 -7.17
C LEU A 80 14.36 -12.16 -7.73
N SER A 81 14.99 -11.05 -8.10
CA SER A 81 16.38 -10.99 -8.56
C SER A 81 17.10 -9.81 -7.90
N TYR A 82 18.36 -9.59 -8.25
CA TYR A 82 19.17 -8.48 -7.77
C TYR A 82 20.09 -7.93 -8.86
N ILE A 83 20.52 -6.68 -8.69
CA ILE A 83 21.62 -6.05 -9.42
C ILE A 83 22.56 -5.36 -8.43
N GLU A 84 23.80 -5.05 -8.82
CA GLU A 84 24.74 -4.29 -8.01
C GLU A 84 25.12 -2.99 -8.70
N VAL A 85 24.96 -1.87 -7.99
CA VAL A 85 25.32 -0.54 -8.49
C VAL A 85 26.03 0.24 -7.38
N ASN A 86 27.08 0.97 -7.77
CA ASN A 86 27.85 1.85 -6.90
C ASN A 86 27.19 3.23 -6.89
N ILE A 87 26.70 3.66 -5.73
CA ILE A 87 25.99 4.92 -5.55
C ILE A 87 26.73 5.78 -4.52
N GLU A 88 26.83 7.07 -4.78
CA GLU A 88 27.19 8.09 -3.79
C GLU A 88 25.99 9.01 -3.57
N GLY A 89 25.28 8.83 -2.45
CA GLY A 89 24.14 9.66 -2.11
C GLY A 89 23.88 9.75 -0.62
N GLU A 90 22.95 10.63 -0.23
CA GLU A 90 22.63 10.92 1.18
C GLU A 90 22.12 9.69 1.95
N GLY A 91 21.43 8.77 1.29
CA GLY A 91 20.84 7.57 1.90
C GLY A 91 21.58 6.26 1.65
N LEU A 92 22.57 6.26 0.75
CA LEU A 92 23.31 5.07 0.36
C LEU A 92 24.67 5.47 -0.23
N THR A 93 25.74 4.87 0.28
CA THR A 93 27.11 5.09 -0.22
C THR A 93 27.80 3.74 -0.44
N GLY A 94 28.35 3.55 -1.64
CA GLY A 94 29.08 2.36 -2.07
C GLY A 94 28.24 1.42 -2.93
N THR A 95 28.82 0.25 -3.21
CA THR A 95 28.15 -0.82 -3.96
C THR A 95 27.16 -1.54 -3.06
N SER A 96 25.91 -1.68 -3.50
CA SER A 96 24.88 -2.41 -2.76
C SER A 96 23.97 -3.23 -3.67
N PRO A 97 23.48 -4.40 -3.20
CA PRO A 97 22.50 -5.18 -3.94
C PRO A 97 21.14 -4.48 -3.92
N ILE A 98 20.59 -4.21 -5.10
CA ILE A 98 19.22 -3.73 -5.27
C ILE A 98 18.35 -4.91 -5.67
N TYR A 99 17.39 -5.28 -4.81
CA TYR A 99 16.44 -6.37 -5.08
C TYR A 99 15.28 -5.90 -5.95
N LEU A 100 14.91 -6.73 -6.93
CA LEU A 100 13.90 -6.42 -7.93
C LEU A 100 12.95 -7.60 -8.09
N ALA A 101 11.66 -7.39 -7.81
CA ALA A 101 10.61 -8.39 -8.03
C ALA A 101 9.90 -8.10 -9.35
N THR A 102 9.97 -9.02 -10.33
CA THR A 102 9.36 -8.81 -11.65
C THR A 102 9.03 -10.13 -12.35
N THR A 103 8.04 -10.08 -13.24
CA THR A 103 7.75 -11.14 -14.21
C THR A 103 8.14 -10.74 -15.64
N GLU A 104 8.64 -9.52 -15.85
CA GLU A 104 9.01 -9.01 -17.16
C GLU A 104 10.34 -9.61 -17.64
N GLY A 105 10.30 -10.24 -18.83
CA GLY A 105 11.49 -10.83 -19.44
C GLY A 105 12.52 -9.78 -19.83
N LYS A 106 13.81 -10.09 -19.63
CA LYS A 106 14.97 -9.24 -19.96
C LYS A 106 15.10 -7.91 -19.20
N LEU A 107 14.14 -7.53 -18.35
CA LEU A 107 14.24 -6.31 -17.54
C LEU A 107 15.51 -6.31 -16.69
N ILE A 108 15.74 -7.38 -15.93
CA ILE A 108 16.94 -7.51 -15.07
C ILE A 108 18.22 -7.45 -15.91
N ALA A 109 18.29 -8.16 -17.03
CA ALA A 109 19.47 -8.13 -17.92
C ALA A 109 19.73 -6.75 -18.53
N GLY A 110 18.70 -5.93 -18.73
CA GLY A 110 18.85 -4.52 -19.11
C GLY A 110 19.43 -3.69 -17.97
N LEU A 111 18.86 -3.82 -16.77
CA LEU A 111 19.30 -3.09 -15.59
C LEU A 111 20.73 -3.45 -15.17
N THR A 112 21.13 -4.74 -15.24
CA THR A 112 22.50 -5.19 -14.96
C THR A 112 23.50 -4.50 -15.89
N ARG A 113 23.26 -4.50 -17.20
CA ARG A 113 24.16 -3.82 -18.17
C ARG A 113 24.26 -2.32 -17.92
N GLY A 114 23.15 -1.68 -17.54
CA GLY A 114 23.16 -0.27 -17.17
C GLY A 114 23.94 0.00 -15.88
N ALA A 115 23.78 -0.86 -14.87
CA ALA A 115 24.53 -0.76 -13.61
C ALA A 115 26.03 -1.01 -13.81
N GLU A 116 26.41 -1.98 -14.64
CA GLU A 116 27.80 -2.21 -15.05
C GLU A 116 28.40 -0.97 -15.70
N ALA A 117 27.70 -0.36 -16.67
CA ALA A 117 28.17 0.87 -17.31
C ALA A 117 28.34 2.05 -16.34
N ILE A 118 27.44 2.19 -15.36
CA ILE A 118 27.55 3.18 -14.28
C ILE A 118 28.79 2.91 -13.42
N ASN A 119 28.97 1.66 -13.01
CA ASN A 119 30.08 1.26 -12.13
C ASN A 119 31.44 1.43 -12.83
N GLU A 120 31.53 1.08 -14.12
CA GLU A 120 32.72 1.31 -14.95
C GLU A 120 33.01 2.80 -15.12
N SER A 121 31.99 3.66 -15.05
CA SER A 121 32.12 5.12 -15.07
C SER A 121 32.44 5.72 -13.69
N GLY A 122 32.61 4.88 -12.65
CA GLY A 122 32.89 5.29 -11.28
C GLY A 122 31.73 4.98 -10.33
N CYS A 123 30.72 5.85 -10.30
CA CYS A 123 29.50 5.66 -9.51
C CYS A 123 28.36 6.57 -10.00
N ALA A 124 27.15 6.32 -9.53
CA ALA A 124 26.03 7.24 -9.67
C ALA A 124 25.96 8.20 -8.46
N HIS A 125 26.05 9.52 -8.71
CA HIS A 125 25.82 10.52 -7.68
C HIS A 125 24.32 10.85 -7.56
N THR A 126 23.78 10.80 -6.34
CA THR A 126 22.35 11.05 -6.08
C THR A 126 22.15 12.03 -4.93
N THR A 127 21.04 12.78 -4.95
CA THR A 127 20.70 13.80 -3.95
C THR A 127 19.18 13.83 -3.76
N ILE A 128 18.73 13.98 -2.52
CA ILE A 128 17.31 14.08 -2.17
C ILE A 128 16.91 15.56 -2.15
N LEU A 129 16.22 16.00 -3.20
CA LEU A 129 15.80 17.42 -3.30
C LEU A 129 14.62 17.75 -2.39
N LYS A 130 13.71 16.80 -2.17
CA LYS A 130 12.51 16.97 -1.33
C LYS A 130 12.00 15.62 -0.84
N ASN A 131 11.71 15.52 0.44
CA ASN A 131 11.01 14.38 1.04
C ASN A 131 9.72 14.88 1.70
N ALA A 132 8.57 14.52 1.12
CA ALA A 132 7.27 14.82 1.70
C ALA A 132 6.21 13.89 1.11
N MET A 133 5.42 13.26 1.98
CA MET A 133 4.18 12.60 1.57
C MET A 133 3.08 13.66 1.40
N THR A 134 2.20 13.47 0.42
CA THR A 134 1.09 14.39 0.20
C THR A 134 -0.26 13.70 0.34
N ARG A 135 -1.24 14.45 0.84
CA ARG A 135 -2.65 14.05 0.84
C ARG A 135 -3.47 15.24 0.42
N SER A 136 -4.44 15.02 -0.46
CA SER A 136 -5.35 16.07 -0.91
C SER A 136 -6.77 15.83 -0.44
N VAL A 137 -7.48 16.93 -0.21
CA VAL A 137 -8.93 16.98 -0.03
C VAL A 137 -9.53 17.97 -1.02
N ILE A 138 -10.78 17.75 -1.41
CA ILE A 138 -11.49 18.62 -2.33
C ILE A 138 -12.70 19.18 -1.59
N ILE A 139 -12.85 20.49 -1.61
CA ILE A 139 -14.01 21.19 -1.05
C ILE A 139 -14.74 21.91 -2.18
N GLY A 140 -16.08 21.80 -2.19
CA GLY A 140 -16.93 22.58 -3.07
C GLY A 140 -17.37 23.88 -2.40
N ALA A 141 -16.99 25.02 -2.97
CA ALA A 141 -17.46 26.34 -2.58
C ALA A 141 -18.77 26.70 -3.30
N GLU A 142 -19.43 27.75 -2.83
CA GLU A 142 -20.67 28.25 -3.44
C GLU A 142 -20.43 28.92 -4.80
N SER A 143 -19.25 29.50 -5.00
CA SER A 143 -18.85 30.18 -6.22
C SER A 143 -17.34 30.14 -6.43
N ALA A 144 -16.87 30.53 -7.61
CA ALA A 144 -15.44 30.67 -7.88
C ALA A 144 -14.78 31.76 -7.00
N SER A 145 -15.53 32.82 -6.66
CA SER A 145 -15.04 33.86 -5.75
C SER A 145 -14.84 33.31 -4.34
N ALA A 146 -15.79 32.52 -3.84
CA ALA A 146 -15.68 31.86 -2.54
C ALA A 146 -14.52 30.83 -2.54
N ALA A 147 -14.35 30.08 -3.62
CA ALA A 147 -13.24 29.15 -3.77
C ALA A 147 -11.87 29.86 -3.68
N LYS A 148 -11.72 31.04 -4.31
CA LYS A 148 -10.52 31.86 -4.18
C LYS A 148 -10.28 32.30 -2.73
N GLN A 149 -11.31 32.75 -2.02
CA GLN A 149 -11.19 33.15 -0.62
C GLN A 149 -10.75 32.00 0.28
N ILE A 150 -11.34 30.81 0.09
CA ILE A 150 -10.95 29.59 0.82
C ILE A 150 -9.49 29.23 0.53
N SER A 151 -9.09 29.26 -0.74
CA SER A 151 -7.70 29.01 -1.15
C SER A 151 -6.72 29.96 -0.46
N SER A 152 -6.98 31.27 -0.50
CA SER A 152 -6.14 32.27 0.18
C SER A 152 -6.11 32.09 1.70
N LEU A 153 -7.25 31.70 2.30
CA LEU A 153 -7.30 31.37 3.73
C LEU A 153 -6.42 30.17 4.05
N CYS A 154 -6.55 29.06 3.32
CA CYS A 154 -5.77 27.84 3.55
C CYS A 154 -4.25 28.05 3.42
N GLU A 155 -3.81 28.96 2.56
CA GLU A 155 -2.39 29.28 2.34
C GLU A 155 -1.85 30.36 3.30
N SER A 156 -2.69 30.93 4.16
CA SER A 156 -2.25 31.90 5.17
C SER A 156 -1.39 31.26 6.26
N ASN A 157 -0.45 32.04 6.82
CA ASN A 157 0.43 31.59 7.90
C ASN A 157 -0.38 31.22 9.15
N GLU A 158 -1.41 32.00 9.46
CA GLU A 158 -2.31 31.76 10.59
C GLU A 158 -3.00 30.41 10.47
N THR A 159 -3.53 30.11 9.28
CA THR A 159 -4.21 28.83 9.02
C THR A 159 -3.21 27.67 9.00
N PHE A 160 -1.99 27.88 8.50
CA PHE A 160 -0.93 26.87 8.58
C PHE A 160 -0.61 26.48 10.04
N VAL A 161 -0.52 27.45 10.95
CA VAL A 161 -0.31 27.18 12.39
C VAL A 161 -1.46 26.37 12.96
N LEU A 162 -2.71 26.71 12.61
CA LEU A 162 -3.89 25.93 13.03
C LEU A 162 -3.82 24.49 12.52
N PHE A 163 -3.57 24.29 11.22
CA PHE A 163 -3.44 22.96 10.65
C PHE A 163 -2.31 22.15 11.27
N LYS A 164 -1.16 22.78 11.52
CA LYS A 164 -0.02 22.12 12.17
C LYS A 164 -0.38 21.63 13.57
N ASN A 165 -1.08 22.45 14.35
CA ASN A 165 -1.51 22.08 15.71
C ASN A 165 -2.51 20.92 15.69
N GLU A 166 -3.47 20.92 14.77
CA GLU A 166 -4.39 19.79 14.62
C GLU A 166 -3.68 18.53 14.11
N TRP A 167 -2.75 18.68 13.16
CA TRP A 167 -1.96 17.57 12.63
C TRP A 167 -1.18 16.86 13.74
N SER A 168 -0.47 17.60 14.60
CA SER A 168 0.31 17.04 15.71
C SER A 168 -0.52 16.30 16.76
N LYS A 169 -1.86 16.44 16.78
CA LYS A 169 -2.74 15.63 17.64
C LYS A 169 -3.02 14.25 17.05
N SER A 170 -2.99 14.12 15.72
CA SER A 170 -3.31 12.89 14.99
C SER A 170 -2.14 11.91 14.86
N THR A 171 -0.90 12.39 14.98
CA THR A 171 0.31 11.57 14.85
C THR A 171 1.42 12.05 15.78
N LYS A 172 2.21 11.10 16.28
CA LYS A 172 3.41 11.36 17.09
C LYS A 172 4.67 11.56 16.25
N HIS A 173 4.67 11.04 15.02
CA HIS A 173 5.87 10.96 14.17
C HIS A 173 5.81 11.93 13.00
N GLY A 174 4.63 12.08 12.38
CA GLY A 174 4.49 12.90 11.19
C GLY A 174 4.45 14.39 11.48
N LYS A 175 5.06 15.19 10.61
CA LYS A 175 5.10 16.65 10.74
C LYS A 175 4.54 17.32 9.49
N LEU A 176 3.54 18.19 9.65
CA LEU A 176 3.06 19.02 8.55
C LEU A 176 4.17 19.98 8.08
N LEU A 177 4.52 19.88 6.81
CA LEU A 177 5.57 20.67 6.14
C LEU A 177 5.00 21.86 5.38
N GLY A 178 3.81 21.71 4.81
CA GLY A 178 3.21 22.77 3.99
C GLY A 178 1.78 22.44 3.58
N VAL A 179 1.04 23.50 3.24
CA VAL A 179 -0.29 23.41 2.63
C VAL A 179 -0.29 24.29 1.41
N SER A 180 -0.73 23.74 0.28
CA SER A 180 -0.94 24.48 -0.96
C SER A 180 -2.32 24.20 -1.50
N THR A 181 -2.81 25.10 -2.35
CA THR A 181 -4.13 24.96 -2.95
C THR A 181 -4.10 25.09 -4.46
N TYR A 182 -5.08 24.46 -5.10
CA TYR A 182 -5.36 24.61 -6.52
C TYR A 182 -6.87 24.77 -6.72
N VAL A 183 -7.29 25.78 -7.47
CA VAL A 183 -8.71 26.12 -7.64
C VAL A 183 -9.17 25.83 -9.06
N ILE A 184 -10.28 25.10 -9.20
CA ILE A 184 -10.98 24.88 -10.47
C ILE A 184 -12.42 25.33 -10.31
N SER A 185 -12.79 26.48 -10.88
CA SER A 185 -14.13 27.06 -10.70
C SER A 185 -14.46 27.17 -9.21
N LYS A 186 -15.50 26.47 -8.74
CA LYS A 186 -15.93 26.42 -7.34
C LYS A 186 -15.23 25.34 -6.49
N LEU A 187 -14.35 24.53 -7.07
CA LEU A 187 -13.64 23.46 -6.34
C LEU A 187 -12.28 23.96 -5.85
N VAL A 188 -11.97 23.68 -4.59
CA VAL A 188 -10.66 23.94 -3.98
C VAL A 188 -10.02 22.61 -3.63
N PHE A 189 -8.91 22.31 -4.27
CA PHE A 189 -8.03 21.19 -3.94
C PHE A 189 -7.02 21.70 -2.92
N ILE A 190 -7.05 21.14 -1.72
CA ILE A 190 -6.08 21.48 -0.66
C ILE A 190 -5.12 20.32 -0.55
N VAL A 191 -3.84 20.58 -0.78
CA VAL A 191 -2.75 19.60 -0.75
C VAL A 191 -1.94 19.83 0.50
N TYR A 192 -2.03 18.89 1.44
CA TYR A 192 -1.17 18.84 2.61
C TYR A 192 0.11 18.08 2.24
N SER A 193 1.26 18.60 2.68
CA SER A 193 2.54 17.92 2.59
C SER A 193 3.08 17.69 3.99
N ALA A 194 3.53 16.48 4.28
CA ALA A 194 4.03 16.09 5.59
C ALA A 194 5.25 15.20 5.48
N ASP A 195 6.13 15.32 6.46
CA ASP A 195 7.19 14.35 6.71
C ASP A 195 6.52 13.09 7.29
N PRO A 196 6.66 11.91 6.65
CA PRO A 196 6.00 10.68 7.08
C PRO A 196 6.47 10.16 8.43
#